data_AF-A0A6B3NA04-F1
#
_entry.id   AF-A0A6B3NA04-F1
#
_cell.length_a   1.000
_cell.length_b   1.000
_cell.length_c   1.000
_cell.angle_alpha   90.00
_cell.angle_beta   90.00
_cell.angle_gamma   90.00
#
_symmetry.space_group_name_H-M   'P 1'
#
loop_
_entity.id
_entity.type
_entity.pdbx_description
1 polymer ?
#
loop_
_entity_poly.entity_id
_entity_poly.type
_entity_poly.pdbx_seq_one_letter_code
_entity_poly.pdbx_strand_id
1 'polypeptide(L)'
;MTLTLQQRFGANATLSNGTLQIKLSDLTTAGLDATAPNADQILASLILMSQQNQPTNVSEDPSVGVTITDSFKSFALRGEESQLEYQKTVSFYVADSTSAIDPDDLVG
;
A
#
# COMPACT_ATOMS: atom_id res chain seq x y z
N MET A 1 16.94 -1.79 -0.64
CA MET A 1 16.77 -3.15 -0.07
C MET A 1 15.29 -3.47 -0.04
N THR A 2 14.94 -4.67 -0.49
CA THR A 2 13.56 -5.17 -0.52
C THR A 2 13.03 -5.41 0.89
N LEU A 3 11.81 -4.95 1.16
CA LEU A 3 11.15 -5.15 2.44
C LEU A 3 10.71 -6.61 2.59
N THR A 4 10.87 -7.19 3.78
CA THR A 4 10.25 -8.49 4.10
C THR A 4 8.73 -8.37 4.14
N LEU A 5 8.03 -9.51 4.07
CA LEU A 5 6.57 -9.57 4.21
C LEU A 5 6.10 -8.85 5.49
N GLN A 6 6.79 -9.08 6.61
CA GLN A 6 6.45 -8.48 7.89
C GLN A 6 6.77 -6.98 7.95
N GLN A 7 7.82 -6.53 7.26
CA GLN A 7 8.12 -5.10 7.15
C GLN A 7 7.09 -4.38 6.29
N ARG A 8 6.54 -5.02 5.26
CA ARG A 8 5.53 -4.40 4.38
C ARG A 8 4.13 -4.41 5.00
N PHE A 9 3.70 -5.55 5.55
CA PHE A 9 2.31 -5.80 5.96
C PHE A 9 2.11 -5.95 7.48
N GLY A 10 3.16 -5.78 8.28
CA GLY A 10 3.12 -5.85 9.73
C GLY A 10 3.66 -7.15 10.32
N ALA A 11 3.99 -7.12 11.61
CA ALA A 11 4.75 -8.17 12.28
C ALA A 11 4.09 -9.55 12.26
N ASN A 12 2.75 -9.63 12.17
CA ASN A 12 2.03 -10.90 12.13
C ASN A 12 1.70 -11.36 10.70
N ALA A 13 2.18 -10.68 9.67
CA ALA A 13 1.96 -11.10 8.29
C ALA A 13 2.65 -12.45 8.02
N THR A 14 1.90 -13.40 7.47
CA THR A 14 2.41 -14.71 7.09
C THR A 14 1.99 -15.08 5.68
N LEU A 15 2.88 -15.79 4.98
CA LEU A 15 2.62 -16.41 3.70
C LEU A 15 2.88 -17.90 3.86
N SER A 16 1.82 -18.71 3.77
CA SER A 16 1.92 -20.15 3.95
C SER A 16 0.89 -20.85 3.08
N ASN A 17 1.32 -21.90 2.37
CA ASN A 17 0.45 -22.73 1.52
C ASN A 17 -0.41 -21.90 0.54
N GLY A 18 0.19 -20.89 -0.10
CA GLY A 18 -0.52 -20.00 -1.04
C GLY A 18 -1.54 -19.05 -0.38
N THR A 19 -1.57 -18.98 0.95
CA THR A 19 -2.43 -18.06 1.70
C THR A 19 -1.61 -16.92 2.28
N LEU A 20 -1.95 -15.69 1.93
CA LEU A 20 -1.49 -14.48 2.61
C LEU A 20 -2.44 -14.17 3.77
N GLN A 21 -1.91 -14.12 4.99
CA GLN A 21 -2.66 -13.70 6.17
C GLN A 21 -2.05 -12.44 6.76
N ILE A 22 -2.87 -11.41 6.94
CA ILE A 22 -2.54 -10.16 7.62
C ILE A 22 -3.57 -9.99 8.72
N LYS A 23 -3.13 -9.74 9.96
CA LYS A 23 -4.07 -9.53 11.06
C LYS A 23 -4.59 -8.11 11.03
N LEU A 24 -5.87 -7.91 11.31
CA LEU A 24 -6.46 -6.57 11.45
C LEU A 24 -5.74 -5.73 12.52
N SER A 25 -5.18 -6.37 13.55
CA SER A 25 -4.36 -5.70 14.56
C SER A 25 -3.13 -5.02 13.98
N ASP A 26 -2.52 -5.57 12.93
CA ASP A 26 -1.38 -4.94 12.27
C ASP A 26 -1.82 -3.64 11.57
N LEU A 27 -3.01 -3.65 10.96
CA LEU A 27 -3.58 -2.50 10.23
C LEU A 27 -3.99 -1.33 11.13
N THR A 28 -4.10 -1.54 12.44
CA THR A 28 -4.38 -0.45 13.40
C THR A 28 -3.27 0.60 13.41
N THR A 29 -2.03 0.21 13.09
CA THR A 29 -0.90 1.14 12.93
C THR A 29 -1.11 2.14 11.79
N ALA A 30 -1.87 1.75 10.77
CA ALA A 30 -2.30 2.59 9.66
C ALA A 30 -3.64 3.33 9.94
N GLY A 31 -4.16 3.26 11.16
CA GLY A 31 -5.37 3.97 11.60
C GLY A 31 -6.68 3.20 11.45
N LEU A 32 -6.65 1.90 11.18
CA LEU A 32 -7.87 1.08 11.10
C LEU A 32 -8.49 0.86 12.47
N ASP A 33 -9.81 1.04 12.58
CA ASP A 33 -10.60 0.45 13.67
C ASP A 33 -10.92 -1.02 13.32
N ALA A 34 -10.35 -1.95 14.10
CA ALA A 34 -10.42 -3.38 13.84
C ALA A 34 -11.75 -4.04 14.26
N THR A 35 -12.71 -3.29 14.81
CA THR A 35 -13.94 -3.87 15.38
C THR A 35 -14.85 -4.50 14.32
N ALA A 36 -15.08 -3.81 13.21
CA ALA A 36 -15.87 -4.29 12.08
C ALA A 36 -15.58 -3.48 10.80
N PRO A 37 -14.33 -3.53 10.27
CA PRO A 37 -13.97 -2.73 9.11
C PRO A 37 -14.64 -3.26 7.84
N ASN A 38 -15.08 -2.34 6.98
CA ASN A 38 -15.56 -2.67 5.65
C ASN A 38 -14.38 -2.85 4.66
N ALA A 39 -14.68 -3.35 3.47
CA ALA A 39 -13.66 -3.65 2.46
C ALA A 39 -12.82 -2.43 2.05
N ASP A 40 -13.45 -1.26 1.90
CA ASP A 40 -12.76 -0.03 1.52
C ASP A 40 -11.82 0.46 2.62
N GLN A 41 -12.23 0.32 3.90
CA GLN A 41 -11.39 0.61 5.05
C GLN A 41 -10.17 -0.30 5.11
N ILE A 42 -10.34 -1.60 4.85
CA ILE A 42 -9.22 -2.56 4.80
C ILE A 42 -8.25 -2.18 3.68
N LEU A 43 -8.76 -1.92 2.47
CA LEU A 43 -7.92 -1.53 1.33
C LEU A 43 -7.18 -0.22 1.60
N ALA A 44 -7.87 0.81 2.12
CA ALA A 44 -7.26 2.08 2.47
C ALA A 44 -6.15 1.91 3.50
N SER A 45 -6.36 1.07 4.53
CA SER A 45 -5.34 0.80 5.54
C SER A 45 -4.13 0.05 4.97
N LEU A 46 -4.32 -0.86 4.01
CA LEU A 46 -3.20 -1.51 3.31
C LEU A 46 -2.38 -0.50 2.50
N ILE A 47 -3.03 0.43 1.81
CA ILE A 47 -2.36 1.50 1.06
C ILE A 47 -1.57 2.41 2.02
N LEU A 48 -2.20 2.86 3.11
CA LEU A 48 -1.56 3.73 4.10
C LEU A 48 -0.40 3.03 4.82
N MET A 49 -0.56 1.76 5.20
CA MET A 49 0.52 0.96 5.75
C MET A 49 1.67 0.82 4.76
N SER A 50 1.34 0.45 3.53
CA SER A 50 2.30 0.32 2.44
C SER A 50 3.04 1.64 2.19
N GLN A 51 2.40 2.79 2.40
CA GLN A 51 3.02 4.10 2.29
C GLN A 51 3.96 4.39 3.46
N GLN A 52 3.54 4.08 4.70
CA GLN A 52 4.32 4.31 5.92
C GLN A 52 5.59 3.45 5.99
N ASN A 53 5.52 2.23 5.49
CA ASN A 53 6.60 1.25 5.57
C ASN A 53 7.63 1.38 4.43
N GLN A 54 7.51 2.38 3.56
CA GLN A 54 8.46 2.59 2.47
C GLN A 54 9.84 3.01 2.98
N PRO A 55 10.94 2.61 2.31
CA PRO A 55 12.27 3.12 2.63
C PRO A 55 12.37 4.64 2.47
N THR A 56 13.18 5.31 3.29
CA THR A 56 13.33 6.78 3.23
C THR A 56 13.85 7.31 1.88
N ASN A 57 14.63 6.51 1.16
CA ASN A 57 15.27 6.89 -0.11
C ASN A 57 14.64 6.19 -1.32
N VAL A 58 13.31 6.03 -1.35
CA VAL A 58 12.62 5.32 -2.45
C VAL A 58 12.91 5.87 -3.84
N SER A 59 13.21 7.16 -3.98
CA SER A 59 13.53 7.78 -5.27
C SER A 59 14.93 7.43 -5.80
N GLU A 60 15.81 6.94 -4.93
CA GLU A 60 17.22 6.63 -5.25
C GLU A 60 17.51 5.12 -5.17
N ASP A 61 16.57 4.31 -4.67
CA ASP A 61 16.75 2.88 -4.48
C ASP A 61 16.05 2.09 -5.61
N PRO A 62 16.80 1.55 -6.59
CA PRO A 62 16.24 0.81 -7.71
C PRO A 62 15.66 -0.56 -7.32
N SER A 63 15.81 -1.00 -6.07
CA SER A 63 15.20 -2.24 -5.57
C SER A 63 13.77 -2.04 -5.04
N VAL A 64 13.21 -0.82 -5.10
CA VAL A 64 11.85 -0.54 -4.65
C VAL A 64 10.87 -0.67 -5.83
N GLY A 65 10.14 -1.79 -5.89
CA GLY A 65 9.18 -2.04 -6.98
C GLY A 65 7.88 -1.26 -6.88
N VAL A 66 7.49 -0.78 -5.70
CA VAL A 66 6.22 -0.07 -5.50
C VAL A 66 6.41 1.11 -4.57
N THR A 67 6.05 2.31 -5.06
CA THR A 67 6.02 3.52 -4.26
C THR A 67 4.63 4.15 -4.21
N ILE A 68 4.32 4.79 -3.08
CA ILE A 68 3.06 5.49 -2.83
C ILE A 68 3.40 6.87 -2.26
N THR A 69 2.97 7.93 -2.94
CA THR A 69 3.21 9.31 -2.50
C THR A 69 1.91 10.09 -2.35
N ASP A 70 1.95 11.08 -1.47
CA ASP A 70 0.85 12.05 -1.38
C ASP A 70 0.82 12.89 -2.64
N SER A 71 -0.39 13.10 -3.15
CA SER A 71 -0.64 13.99 -4.29
C SER A 71 -1.34 15.24 -3.75
N PHE A 72 -2.62 15.42 -4.06
CA PHE A 72 -3.39 16.59 -3.63
C PHE A 72 -4.48 16.24 -2.62
N LYS A 73 -4.88 17.23 -1.83
CA LYS A 73 -6.06 17.18 -0.97
C LYS A 73 -7.07 18.20 -1.47
N SER A 74 -8.28 17.76 -1.76
CA SER A 74 -9.35 18.59 -2.34
C SER A 74 -10.68 18.33 -1.64
N PHE A 75 -11.62 19.26 -1.83
CA PHE A 75 -13.03 18.98 -1.58
C PHE A 75 -13.64 18.42 -2.87
N ALA A 76 -14.26 17.25 -2.77
CA ALA A 76 -14.98 16.63 -3.86
C ALA A 76 -16.47 16.58 -3.52
N LEU A 77 -17.31 17.08 -4.43
CA LEU A 77 -18.75 16.91 -4.34
C LEU A 77 -19.11 15.56 -4.97
N ARG A 78 -19.61 14.62 -4.16
CA ARG A 78 -20.03 13.29 -4.63
C ARG A 78 -21.52 13.09 -4.33
N GLY A 79 -22.34 13.27 -5.34
CA GLY A 79 -23.79 13.41 -5.15
C GLY A 79 -24.09 14.77 -4.53
N GLU A 80 -24.77 14.77 -3.39
CA GLU A 80 -25.13 15.98 -2.64
C GLU A 80 -24.16 16.29 -1.48
N GLU A 81 -23.22 15.38 -1.21
CA GLU A 81 -22.32 15.47 -0.06
C GLU A 81 -20.95 16.02 -0.46
N SER A 82 -20.45 16.98 0.32
CA SER A 82 -19.08 17.49 0.19
C SER A 82 -18.15 16.63 1.04
N GLN A 83 -17.16 16.01 0.39
CA GLN A 83 -16.21 15.09 1.02
C GLN A 83 -14.78 15.60 0.85
N LEU A 84 -13.91 15.28 1.80
CA LEU A 84 -12.47 15.47 1.63
C LEU A 84 -11.88 14.31 0.85
N GLU A 85 -11.32 14.62 -0.31
CA GLU A 85 -10.57 13.69 -1.13
C GLU A 85 -9.08 13.79 -0.78
N TYR A 86 -8.46 12.64 -0.52
CA TYR A 86 -7.02 12.51 -0.33
C TYR A 86 -6.47 11.69 -1.49
N GLN A 87 -5.87 12.37 -2.47
CA GLN A 87 -5.31 11.70 -3.63
C GLN A 87 -3.91 11.15 -3.31
N LYS A 88 -3.68 9.89 -3.71
CA LYS A 88 -2.40 9.20 -3.60
C LYS A 88 -1.93 8.81 -5.00
N THR A 89 -0.64 8.95 -5.26
CA THR A 89 -0.01 8.45 -6.50
C THR A 89 0.66 7.13 -6.19
N VAL A 90 0.35 6.08 -6.98
CA VAL A 90 0.99 4.77 -6.88
C VAL A 90 1.84 4.55 -8.12
N SER A 91 3.11 4.24 -7.94
CA SER A 91 4.05 3.93 -9.02
C SER A 91 4.55 2.50 -8.89
N PHE A 92 4.57 1.80 -10.01
CA PHE A 92 5.12 0.45 -10.15
C PHE A 92 6.39 0.52 -11.01
N TYR A 93 7.46 -0.13 -10.56
CA TYR A 93 8.74 -0.18 -11.26
C TYR A 93 9.03 -1.63 -11.65
N VAL A 94 9.26 -1.84 -12.94
CA VAL A 94 9.56 -3.14 -13.57
C VAL A 94 10.80 -2.99 -14.45
N ALA A 95 11.42 -4.11 -14.82
CA ALA A 95 12.52 -4.09 -15.77
C ALA A 95 12.07 -3.62 -17.17
N ASP A 96 12.96 -2.93 -17.88
CA ASP A 96 12.79 -2.44 -19.27
C ASP A 96 12.88 -3.58 -20.29
N SER A 97 12.09 -4.62 -20.07
CA SER A 97 11.93 -5.79 -20.94
C SER A 97 10.48 -6.27 -20.99
N THR A 98 9.60 -5.64 -20.21
CA THR A 98 8.21 -6.04 -20.02
C THR A 98 7.29 -5.07 -20.75
N SER A 99 6.22 -5.58 -21.35
CA SER A 99 5.26 -4.76 -22.14
C SER A 99 3.95 -4.48 -21.39
N ALA A 100 3.75 -5.17 -20.26
CA ALA A 100 2.62 -5.00 -19.36
C ALA A 100 3.13 -5.13 -17.92
N ILE A 101 2.39 -4.54 -16.97
CA ILE A 101 2.68 -4.70 -15.54
C ILE A 101 2.28 -6.12 -15.14
N ASP A 102 3.26 -6.95 -14.82
CA ASP A 102 3.09 -8.21 -14.10
C ASP A 102 3.61 -8.03 -12.66
N PRO A 103 2.84 -8.36 -11.62
CA PRO A 103 3.33 -8.32 -10.24
C PRO A 103 4.61 -9.14 -10.01
N ASP A 104 4.83 -10.20 -10.78
CA ASP A 104 6.03 -11.04 -10.69
C ASP A 104 7.29 -10.37 -11.29
N ASP A 105 7.09 -9.32 -12.11
CA ASP A 105 8.17 -8.56 -12.77
C ASP A 105 8.56 -7.27 -12.01
N LEU A 106 7.92 -6.99 -10.87
CA LEU A 106 8.27 -5.84 -10.03
C LEU A 106 9.71 -5.95 -9.53
N VAL A 107 10.44 -4.85 -9.58
CA VAL A 107 11.82 -4.82 -9.07
C VAL A 107 11.81 -5.03 -7.55
N GLY A 108 12.64 -5.94 -7.05
CA GLY A 108 12.68 -6.36 -5.65
C GLY A 108 13.62 -7.51 -5.42
#